data_AF-A0A7C7YWQ9-F1
#
_entry.id   AF-A0A7C7YWQ9-F1
#
_cell.length_a   1.000
_cell.length_b   1.000
_cell.length_c   1.000
_cell.angle_alpha   90.00
_cell.angle_beta   90.00
_cell.angle_gamma   90.00
#
_symmetry.space_group_name_H-M   'P 1'
#
loop_
_entity.id
_entity.type
_entity.pdbx_description
1 polymer ?
#
loop_
_entity_poly.entity_id
_entity_poly.type
_entity_poly.pdbx_seq_one_letter_code
_entity_poly.pdbx_strand_id
1 'polypeptide(L)'
;MKRSRESNRGHKGLVRFAVGVSWVILCAGAVFAEQTKEGLPISTVNVRPLQNGVSLGRARELRRQGALSLAEALILSEQPDPGSPQWYAWEHELWEVLGQQQRWRSLIVRLEHTLPLLSAGRARNARLLLATTFTAVGEYVSARHVLRQLLLEAAGDPNQSIQARRILIENYLADGRVDDAYVASIRFQFEFYPDDTEWKLLRAKILLLHDEPTLAALELADLQGGQVRLLLSIARLREGATSPELTMGEMTQLKQETQDDTQLERLRLGIIAEAARLAGDLERRVGALESLLAHGETSLDVLGVVSIGNLLDAYGLLALEVANREHLLVGDTASWLRFAQDVSFDHGSVARAIYAHIVSSTDDGEALVKLVRSLAKNGLEPIVIMLYSQNHFGSADAILTDDVAIRMAAFSLRENRFDLAAIFNASIRSPPGGMSELEWLMRRARTEVFAGNASVGTGILVDHLRLKKEFDSESLDRVMQIAFDLQIIDRHDLALELFEALAAHDLTAGQRRELLFWMAESQAGEGHAAKAAELYLRSAKGQGQEHDSWGLSARFQAANAMTEGGFYDDARMTYSRLLRVTENEKRRLQIGQRLQQLKLLQAVDKR
;
A
#
# COMPACT_ATOMS: atom_id res chain seq x y z
N MET A 1 -20.80 -38.82 37.34
CA MET A 1 -19.70 -37.93 36.91
C MET A 1 -19.10 -38.48 35.62
N LYS A 2 -19.04 -37.64 34.57
CA LYS A 2 -18.16 -37.70 33.37
C LYS A 2 -18.27 -38.97 32.51
N ARG A 3 -19.00 -38.89 31.40
CA ARG A 3 -18.59 -38.49 30.03
C ARG A 3 -18.11 -39.67 29.20
N SER A 4 -18.99 -40.10 28.29
CA SER A 4 -18.79 -41.09 27.23
C SER A 4 -17.81 -40.60 26.15
N ARG A 5 -16.97 -41.52 25.71
CA ARG A 5 -16.20 -41.49 24.45
C ARG A 5 -16.89 -42.39 23.41
N GLU A 6 -16.47 -42.19 22.15
CA GLU A 6 -16.63 -43.04 20.95
C GLU A 6 -18.05 -43.07 20.31
N SER A 7 -18.25 -43.10 18.98
CA SER A 7 -17.37 -43.39 17.85
C SER A 7 -17.98 -42.94 16.49
N ASN A 8 -17.15 -42.30 15.66
CA ASN A 8 -16.76 -42.64 14.28
C ASN A 8 -17.70 -42.56 13.03
N ARG A 9 -17.07 -42.00 11.97
CA ARG A 9 -17.26 -42.10 10.49
C ARG A 9 -18.26 -41.13 9.83
N GLY A 10 -17.97 -40.47 8.69
CA GLY A 10 -16.78 -40.44 7.83
C GLY A 10 -16.91 -39.39 6.69
N HIS A 11 -15.87 -39.35 5.83
CA HIS A 11 -15.76 -38.72 4.50
C HIS A 11 -15.34 -37.23 4.34
N LYS A 12 -14.05 -37.07 4.02
CA LYS A 12 -13.45 -36.38 2.83
C LYS A 12 -13.97 -34.99 2.40
N GLY A 13 -13.16 -33.97 2.72
CA GLY A 13 -12.43 -33.12 1.75
C GLY A 13 -13.21 -32.21 0.79
N LEU A 14 -13.11 -30.89 1.01
CA LEU A 14 -12.86 -29.92 -0.06
C LEU A 14 -12.38 -28.58 0.53
N VAL A 15 -11.13 -28.26 0.21
CA VAL A 15 -10.46 -26.98 0.40
C VAL A 15 -11.12 -25.97 -0.55
N ARG A 16 -11.60 -24.83 -0.03
CA ARG A 16 -11.99 -23.67 -0.84
C ARG A 16 -11.20 -22.45 -0.38
N PHE A 17 -10.39 -21.96 -1.32
CA PHE A 17 -9.65 -20.72 -1.28
C PHE A 17 -10.58 -19.53 -1.04
N ALA A 18 -10.26 -18.75 -0.01
CA ALA A 18 -10.82 -17.44 0.24
C ALA A 18 -9.85 -16.39 -0.32
N VAL A 19 -10.17 -15.82 -1.49
CA VAL A 19 -9.66 -14.51 -1.93
C VAL A 19 -10.79 -13.88 -2.75
N GLY A 20 -11.57 -13.02 -2.10
CA GLY A 20 -12.59 -12.18 -2.71
C GLY A 20 -12.46 -10.81 -2.09
N VAL A 21 -11.65 -9.95 -2.70
CA VAL A 21 -11.54 -8.53 -2.37
C VAL A 21 -12.87 -7.89 -2.79
N SER A 22 -13.83 -7.87 -1.86
CA SER A 22 -15.04 -7.05 -1.95
C SER A 22 -14.72 -5.65 -1.43
N TRP A 23 -14.28 -4.77 -2.33
CA TRP A 23 -14.32 -3.33 -2.14
C TRP A 23 -14.89 -2.72 -3.43
N VAL A 24 -16.08 -2.13 -3.29
CA VAL A 24 -16.75 -1.07 -4.08
C VAL A 24 -18.25 -1.21 -3.76
N ILE A 25 -18.66 -0.63 -2.63
CA ILE A 25 -20.02 -0.05 -2.46
C ILE A 25 -19.80 1.27 -1.74
N LEU A 26 -19.51 2.31 -2.53
CA LEU A 26 -19.59 3.69 -2.10
C LEU A 26 -20.05 4.49 -3.32
N CYS A 27 -21.36 4.41 -3.58
CA CYS A 27 -22.19 5.44 -4.19
C CYS A 27 -23.63 4.90 -4.35
N ALA A 28 -24.41 4.95 -3.27
CA ALA A 28 -25.86 5.23 -3.31
C ALA A 28 -26.47 5.15 -1.90
N GLY A 29 -26.94 6.30 -1.40
CA GLY A 29 -28.17 6.40 -0.60
C GLY A 29 -28.18 5.75 0.78
N ALA A 30 -28.04 6.58 1.81
CA ALA A 30 -28.56 6.29 3.15
C ALA A 30 -30.04 5.83 3.10
N VAL A 31 -30.30 4.56 3.39
CA VAL A 31 -31.59 4.07 3.90
C VAL A 31 -31.34 2.94 4.89
N PHE A 32 -31.76 3.19 6.13
CA PHE A 32 -31.80 2.28 7.26
C PHE A 32 -32.66 1.03 6.98
N ALA A 33 -32.25 -0.12 7.50
CA ALA A 33 -33.14 -1.25 7.77
C ALA A 33 -33.28 -1.39 9.29
N GLU A 34 -34.49 -1.13 9.76
CA GLU A 34 -34.91 -1.12 11.16
C GLU A 34 -35.24 -2.55 11.62
N GLN A 35 -34.63 -2.98 12.73
CA GLN A 35 -34.98 -4.21 13.41
C GLN A 35 -36.29 -4.05 14.19
N THR A 36 -37.20 -4.99 13.92
CA THR A 36 -38.19 -5.59 14.80
C THR A 36 -38.45 -4.96 16.18
N LYS A 37 -39.70 -4.51 16.33
CA LYS A 37 -40.50 -4.32 17.56
C LYS A 37 -40.00 -5.08 18.80
N GLU A 38 -39.70 -4.34 19.85
CA GLU A 38 -40.05 -4.68 21.23
C GLU A 38 -40.19 -3.37 22.03
N GLY A 39 -41.36 -3.15 22.62
CA GLY A 39 -41.68 -1.94 23.36
C GLY A 39 -41.17 -2.00 24.80
N LEU A 40 -40.64 -0.89 25.31
CA LEU A 40 -40.37 -0.61 26.73
C LEU A 40 -40.33 0.93 26.92
N PRO A 41 -40.45 1.44 28.16
CA PRO A 41 -41.34 2.54 28.53
C PRO A 41 -40.76 3.94 28.31
N ILE A 42 -41.67 4.91 28.21
CA ILE A 42 -41.42 6.35 28.16
C ILE A 42 -40.66 6.77 29.42
N SER A 43 -39.34 6.81 29.34
CA SER A 43 -38.51 7.59 30.25
C SER A 43 -38.47 9.01 29.69
N THR A 44 -38.86 9.98 30.51
CA THR A 44 -38.66 11.41 30.24
C THR A 44 -37.15 11.67 30.15
N VAL A 45 -36.60 11.52 28.95
CA VAL A 45 -35.25 11.97 28.63
C VAL A 45 -35.28 13.48 28.73
N ASN A 46 -34.70 14.01 29.81
CA ASN A 46 -34.20 15.37 29.81
C ASN A 46 -33.17 15.46 28.67
N VAL A 47 -33.63 15.91 27.50
CA VAL A 47 -32.75 16.25 26.38
C VAL A 47 -31.92 17.44 26.84
N ARG A 48 -30.74 17.16 27.36
CA ARG A 48 -29.69 18.18 27.42
C ARG A 48 -29.52 18.69 25.99
N PRO A 49 -29.48 20.01 25.76
CA PRO A 49 -29.21 20.54 24.43
C PRO A 49 -27.91 19.90 23.93
N LEU A 50 -27.91 19.42 22.68
CA LEU A 50 -26.69 19.03 21.98
C LEU A 50 -25.71 20.18 22.12
N GLN A 51 -24.58 19.96 22.80
CA GLN A 51 -23.48 20.92 22.78
C GLN A 51 -22.98 20.94 21.34
N ASN A 52 -23.46 21.91 20.56
CA ASN A 52 -23.14 22.09 19.14
C ASN A 52 -21.71 22.60 18.88
N GLY A 53 -20.81 22.47 19.86
CA GLY A 53 -19.39 22.77 19.70
C GLY A 53 -18.60 21.49 19.54
N VAL A 54 -17.82 21.39 18.47
CA VAL A 54 -16.78 20.35 18.36
C VAL A 54 -15.84 20.54 19.55
N SER A 55 -15.69 19.51 20.38
CA SER A 55 -14.74 19.55 21.49
C SER A 55 -13.42 18.91 21.10
N LEU A 56 -12.32 19.37 21.68
CA LEU A 56 -11.02 18.71 21.58
C LEU A 56 -11.08 17.22 21.97
N GLY A 57 -11.98 16.86 22.90
CA GLY A 57 -12.25 15.47 23.28
C GLY A 57 -12.77 14.62 22.11
N ARG A 58 -13.61 15.19 21.23
CA ARG A 58 -14.10 14.50 20.04
C ARG A 58 -13.00 14.28 19.00
N ALA A 59 -12.13 15.26 18.77
CA ALA A 59 -11.00 15.12 17.87
C ALA A 59 -10.02 14.02 18.34
N ARG A 60 -9.74 13.97 19.65
CA ARG A 60 -8.94 12.90 20.28
C ARG A 60 -9.53 11.52 20.08
N GLU A 61 -10.84 11.39 20.23
CA GLU A 61 -11.53 10.11 20.00
C GLU A 61 -11.39 9.65 18.56
N LEU A 62 -11.59 10.54 17.60
CA LEU A 62 -11.44 10.23 16.18
C LEU A 62 -10.01 9.82 15.83
N ARG A 63 -9.01 10.49 16.40
CA ARG A 63 -7.61 10.09 16.24
C ARG A 63 -7.35 8.68 16.78
N ARG A 64 -7.83 8.36 17.99
CA ARG A 64 -7.71 7.00 18.58
C ARG A 64 -8.40 5.93 17.75
N GLN A 65 -9.47 6.27 17.04
CA GLN A 65 -10.20 5.39 16.12
C GLN A 65 -9.56 5.30 14.72
N GLY A 66 -8.48 6.03 14.44
CA GLY A 66 -7.81 6.05 13.14
C GLY A 66 -8.46 6.96 12.08
N ALA A 67 -9.50 7.71 12.44
CA ALA A 67 -10.16 8.69 11.56
C ALA A 67 -9.36 10.01 11.48
N LEU A 68 -8.09 9.91 11.09
CA LEU A 68 -7.10 10.99 11.22
C LEU A 68 -7.47 12.24 10.41
N SER A 69 -7.90 12.09 9.15
CA SER A 69 -8.24 13.24 8.30
C SER A 69 -9.47 14.00 8.80
N LEU A 70 -10.44 13.28 9.37
CA LEU A 70 -11.61 13.91 9.98
C LEU A 70 -11.24 14.62 11.29
N ALA A 71 -10.36 14.02 12.10
CA ALA A 71 -9.84 14.66 13.30
C ALA A 71 -9.09 15.96 12.97
N GLU A 72 -8.24 15.95 11.94
CA GLU A 72 -7.53 17.14 11.45
C GLU A 72 -8.50 18.24 11.02
N ALA A 73 -9.48 17.92 10.17
CA ALA A 73 -10.45 18.90 9.68
C ALA A 73 -11.22 19.57 10.82
N LEU A 74 -11.63 18.79 11.82
CA LEU A 74 -12.34 19.28 13.00
C LEU A 74 -11.46 20.15 13.91
N ILE A 75 -10.17 19.81 14.04
CA ILE A 75 -9.22 20.63 14.80
C ILE A 75 -9.05 21.98 14.09
N LEU A 76 -8.81 21.98 12.79
CA LEU A 76 -8.58 23.20 12.02
C LEU A 76 -9.80 24.12 11.95
N SER A 77 -11.03 23.58 11.95
CA SER A 77 -12.24 24.39 11.89
C SER A 77 -12.57 25.13 13.19
N GLU A 78 -12.16 24.58 14.33
CA GLU A 78 -12.65 24.98 15.66
C GLU A 78 -11.51 25.36 16.62
N GLN A 79 -10.28 25.45 16.09
CA GLN A 79 -9.12 25.83 16.86
C GLN A 79 -9.27 27.27 17.40
N PRO A 80 -9.07 27.51 18.71
CA PRO A 80 -9.10 28.84 19.29
C PRO A 80 -7.99 29.76 18.75
N ASP A 81 -8.08 31.07 18.97
CA ASP A 81 -6.98 31.99 18.64
C ASP A 81 -5.71 31.69 19.46
N PRO A 82 -4.49 31.94 18.93
CA PRO A 82 -3.23 31.70 19.63
C PRO A 82 -3.08 32.33 21.02
N GLY A 83 -3.80 33.42 21.28
CA GLY A 83 -3.84 34.07 22.60
C GLY A 83 -4.70 33.34 23.65
N SER A 84 -5.50 32.35 23.24
CA SER A 84 -6.36 31.58 24.15
C SER A 84 -5.54 30.59 25.00
N PRO A 85 -5.81 30.46 26.31
CA PRO A 85 -5.16 29.45 27.15
C PRO A 85 -5.34 28.01 26.65
N GLN A 86 -6.42 27.76 25.91
CA GLN A 86 -6.75 26.43 25.37
C GLN A 86 -6.05 26.13 24.05
N TRP A 87 -5.57 27.15 23.33
CA TRP A 87 -5.01 26.99 21.98
C TRP A 87 -3.92 25.93 21.90
N TYR A 88 -2.96 25.96 22.84
CA TYR A 88 -1.85 25.01 22.84
C TYR A 88 -2.31 23.54 22.90
N ALA A 89 -3.41 23.25 23.61
CA ALA A 89 -3.91 21.88 23.70
C ALA A 89 -4.50 21.39 22.37
N TRP A 90 -5.12 22.29 21.60
CA TRP A 90 -5.60 22.01 20.24
C TRP A 90 -4.44 21.89 19.25
N GLU A 91 -3.47 22.80 19.35
CA GLU A 91 -2.29 22.80 18.49
C GLU A 91 -1.43 21.54 18.68
N HIS A 92 -1.21 21.13 19.93
CA HIS A 92 -0.51 19.88 20.22
C HIS A 92 -1.27 18.65 19.69
N GLU A 93 -2.61 18.65 19.75
CA GLU A 93 -3.39 17.55 19.16
C GLU A 93 -3.27 17.52 17.63
N LEU A 94 -3.19 18.68 16.98
CA LEU A 94 -2.91 18.76 15.54
C LEU A 94 -1.55 18.14 15.22
N TRP A 95 -0.52 18.40 16.04
CA TRP A 95 0.80 17.82 15.85
C TRP A 95 0.77 16.29 15.97
N GLU A 96 0.05 15.75 16.95
CA GLU A 96 -0.16 14.30 17.11
C GLU A 96 -0.87 13.70 15.89
N VAL A 97 -1.92 14.35 15.37
CA VAL A 97 -2.61 13.90 14.16
C VAL A 97 -1.68 13.90 12.95
N LEU A 98 -0.94 15.00 12.72
CA LEU A 98 0.00 15.10 11.60
C LEU A 98 1.14 14.07 11.72
N GLY A 99 1.63 13.83 12.94
CA GLY A 99 2.65 12.82 13.22
C GLY A 99 2.14 11.40 12.93
N GLN A 100 0.92 11.06 13.33
CA GLN A 100 0.32 9.75 13.03
C GLN A 100 0.02 9.54 11.54
N GLN A 101 -0.35 10.61 10.82
CA GLN A 101 -0.49 10.59 9.37
C GLN A 101 0.86 10.58 8.64
N GLN A 102 1.99 10.69 9.36
CA GLN A 102 3.33 10.85 8.79
C GLN A 102 3.45 12.06 7.84
N ARG A 103 2.63 13.10 8.05
CA ARG A 103 2.68 14.35 7.28
C ARG A 103 3.75 15.29 7.82
N TRP A 104 4.98 14.79 7.84
CA TRP A 104 6.13 15.42 8.49
C TRP A 104 6.41 16.84 7.98
N ARG A 105 6.30 17.10 6.67
CA ARG A 105 6.50 18.45 6.11
C ARG A 105 5.47 19.45 6.62
N SER A 106 4.20 19.05 6.72
CA SER A 106 3.16 19.91 7.28
C SER A 106 3.39 20.17 8.78
N LEU A 107 3.87 19.16 9.51
CA LEU A 107 4.23 19.29 10.91
C LEU A 107 5.43 20.25 11.13
N ILE A 108 6.47 20.17 10.30
CA ILE A 108 7.63 21.09 10.34
C ILE A 108 7.17 22.54 10.20
N VAL A 109 6.46 22.85 9.11
CA VAL A 109 5.95 24.22 8.85
C VAL A 109 5.12 24.72 10.03
N ARG A 110 4.28 23.84 10.60
CA ARG A 110 3.43 24.19 11.73
C ARG A 110 4.24 24.45 13.01
N LEU A 111 5.23 23.62 13.32
CA LEU A 111 6.10 23.78 14.48
C LEU A 111 6.96 25.05 14.38
N GLU A 112 7.55 25.33 13.22
CA GLU A 112 8.35 26.54 13.00
C GLU A 112 7.53 27.81 13.20
N HIS A 113 6.31 27.84 12.68
CA HIS A 113 5.40 28.98 12.85
C HIS A 113 4.95 29.16 14.31
N THR A 114 4.76 28.07 15.06
CA THR A 114 4.23 28.12 16.42
C THR A 114 5.29 28.36 17.48
N LEU A 115 6.54 27.94 17.26
CA LEU A 115 7.65 28.06 18.21
C LEU A 115 7.80 29.46 18.85
N PRO A 116 7.76 30.58 18.09
CA PRO A 116 7.89 31.93 18.67
C PRO A 116 6.75 32.31 19.63
N LEU A 117 5.61 31.62 19.57
CA LEU A 117 4.41 31.89 20.37
C LEU A 117 4.41 31.12 21.69
N LEU A 118 5.33 30.17 21.87
CA LEU A 118 5.34 29.25 23.01
C LEU A 118 6.12 29.82 24.20
N SER A 119 5.66 29.51 25.40
CA SER A 119 6.48 29.70 26.60
C SER A 119 7.74 28.84 26.53
N ALA A 120 8.82 29.26 27.21
CA ALA A 120 10.11 28.57 27.13
C ALA A 120 10.02 27.05 27.33
N GLY A 121 9.25 26.57 28.32
CA GLY A 121 9.06 25.12 28.53
C GLY A 121 8.36 24.40 27.38
N ARG A 122 7.32 25.00 26.79
CA ARG A 122 6.60 24.43 25.64
C ARG A 122 7.45 24.49 24.37
N ALA A 123 8.20 25.58 24.18
CA ALA A 123 9.12 25.74 23.07
C ALA A 123 10.21 24.66 23.07
N ARG A 124 10.72 24.26 24.24
CA ARG A 124 11.71 23.17 24.35
C ARG A 124 11.16 21.83 23.85
N ASN A 125 9.98 21.42 24.31
CA ASN A 125 9.35 20.18 23.84
C ASN A 125 9.02 20.23 22.34
N ALA A 126 8.54 21.37 21.85
CA ALA A 126 8.28 21.59 20.43
C ALA A 126 9.57 21.52 19.59
N ARG A 127 10.71 22.00 20.10
CA ARG A 127 12.01 21.87 19.41
C ARG A 127 12.53 20.43 19.36
N LEU A 128 12.34 19.65 20.42
CA LEU A 128 12.65 18.21 20.39
C LEU A 128 11.83 17.51 19.29
N LEU A 129 10.52 17.77 19.25
CA LEU A 129 9.64 17.23 18.21
C LEU A 129 10.04 17.74 16.80
N LEU A 130 10.40 19.01 16.66
CA LEU A 130 10.85 19.56 15.39
C LEU A 130 12.14 18.88 14.91
N ALA A 131 13.11 18.66 15.79
CA ALA A 131 14.35 17.97 15.45
C ALA A 131 14.12 16.50 15.04
N THR A 132 13.26 15.76 15.75
CA THR A 132 12.91 14.38 15.36
C THR A 132 12.14 14.36 14.04
N THR A 133 11.26 15.34 13.81
CA THR A 133 10.51 15.47 12.55
C THR A 133 11.44 15.78 11.37
N PHE A 134 12.41 16.69 11.53
CA PHE A 134 13.45 16.95 10.53
C PHE A 134 14.26 15.69 10.22
N THR A 135 14.61 14.90 11.25
CA THR A 135 15.32 13.63 11.06
C THR A 135 14.48 12.63 10.27
N ALA A 136 13.17 12.55 10.52
CA ALA A 136 12.25 11.66 9.81
C ALA A 136 12.09 11.97 8.31
N VAL A 137 12.34 13.22 7.89
CA VAL A 137 12.30 13.62 6.46
C VAL A 137 13.68 13.65 5.79
N GLY A 138 14.74 13.26 6.50
CA GLY A 138 16.11 13.30 5.98
C GLY A 138 16.77 14.69 6.00
N GLU A 139 16.18 15.68 6.67
CA GLU A 139 16.75 17.03 6.81
C GLU A 139 17.68 17.11 8.04
N TYR A 140 18.74 16.30 8.01
CA TYR A 140 19.58 16.09 9.19
C TYR A 140 20.29 17.35 9.66
N VAL A 141 20.73 18.22 8.75
CA VAL A 141 21.40 19.50 9.09
C VAL A 141 20.46 20.42 9.88
N SER A 142 19.19 20.53 9.46
CA SER A 142 18.16 21.34 10.12
C SER A 142 17.89 20.81 11.54
N ALA A 143 17.74 19.49 11.69
CA ALA A 143 17.60 18.85 13.00
C ALA A 143 18.78 19.20 13.93
N ARG A 144 20.02 19.12 13.45
CA ARG A 144 21.21 19.48 14.25
C ARG A 144 21.23 20.95 14.63
N HIS A 145 20.79 21.84 13.75
CA HIS A 145 20.69 23.26 14.07
C HIS A 145 19.76 23.49 15.26
N VAL A 146 18.55 22.90 15.22
CA VAL A 146 17.56 22.98 16.30
C VAL A 146 18.09 22.36 17.60
N LEU A 147 18.74 21.20 17.52
CA LEU A 147 19.30 20.51 18.70
C LEU A 147 20.44 21.31 19.35
N ARG A 148 21.31 21.95 18.56
CA ARG A 148 22.38 22.81 19.11
C ARG A 148 21.81 24.02 19.84
N GLN A 149 20.77 24.65 19.29
CA GLN A 149 20.07 25.74 19.99
C GLN A 149 19.47 25.24 21.31
N LEU A 150 18.79 24.08 21.27
CA LEU A 150 18.21 23.48 22.47
C LEU A 150 19.28 23.17 23.53
N LEU A 151 20.45 22.66 23.14
CA LEU A 151 21.55 22.37 24.06
C LEU A 151 22.15 23.62 24.70
N LEU A 152 22.17 24.76 23.98
CA LEU A 152 22.59 26.04 24.54
C LEU A 152 21.56 26.57 25.56
N GLU A 153 20.26 26.43 25.27
CA GLU A 153 19.18 26.86 26.15
C GLU A 153 18.99 25.94 27.37
N ALA A 154 19.27 24.65 27.22
CA ALA A 154 19.17 23.64 28.26
C ALA A 154 20.41 23.61 29.19
N ALA A 155 21.33 24.56 29.06
CA ALA A 155 22.50 24.68 29.93
C ALA A 155 22.06 24.85 31.40
N GLY A 156 22.08 23.73 32.14
CA GLY A 156 21.63 23.66 33.54
C GLY A 156 20.47 22.69 33.81
N ASP A 157 19.85 22.09 32.78
CA ASP A 157 18.87 21.00 32.90
C ASP A 157 19.48 19.68 32.37
N PRO A 158 19.97 18.78 33.25
CA PRO A 158 20.61 17.54 32.84
C PRO A 158 19.70 16.62 32.02
N ASN A 159 18.41 16.54 32.35
CA ASN A 159 17.48 15.63 31.68
C ASN A 159 17.26 16.04 30.23
N GLN A 160 17.08 17.34 29.99
CA GLN A 160 16.94 17.86 28.62
C GLN A 160 18.25 17.75 27.83
N SER A 161 19.38 18.02 28.48
CA SER A 161 20.69 17.85 27.86
C SER A 161 20.94 16.41 27.43
N ILE A 162 20.53 15.44 28.26
CA ILE A 162 20.61 14.01 27.96
C ILE A 162 19.76 13.66 26.73
N GLN A 163 18.48 14.07 26.73
CA GLN A 163 17.56 13.79 25.62
C GLN A 163 18.04 14.41 24.30
N ALA A 164 18.40 15.69 24.31
CA ALA A 164 18.85 16.39 23.11
C ALA A 164 20.14 15.81 22.54
N ARG A 165 21.07 15.36 23.40
CA ARG A 165 22.31 14.68 22.96
C ARG A 165 22.05 13.31 22.37
N ARG A 166 21.14 12.52 22.95
CA ARG A 166 20.76 11.20 22.38
C ARG A 166 20.19 11.36 20.98
N ILE A 167 19.24 12.29 20.79
CA ILE A 167 18.65 12.59 19.47
C ILE A 167 19.74 13.11 18.50
N LEU A 168 20.69 13.91 18.97
CA LEU A 168 21.80 14.38 18.14
C LEU A 168 22.70 13.23 17.65
N ILE A 169 22.97 12.25 18.51
CA ILE A 169 23.75 11.05 18.15
C ILE A 169 22.98 10.19 17.14
N GLU A 170 21.70 9.93 17.39
CA GLU A 170 20.81 9.21 16.46
C GLU A 170 20.69 9.92 15.12
N ASN A 171 20.65 11.25 15.12
CA ASN A 171 20.63 12.05 13.90
C ASN A 171 21.92 11.91 13.08
N TYR A 172 23.10 11.89 13.72
CA TYR A 172 24.36 11.61 13.01
C TYR A 172 24.34 10.21 12.39
N LEU A 173 23.82 9.23 13.12
CA LEU A 173 23.71 7.86 12.64
C LEU A 173 22.76 7.76 11.43
N ALA A 174 21.60 8.40 11.50
CA ALA A 174 20.63 8.44 10.42
C ALA A 174 21.15 9.16 9.15
N ASP A 175 22.03 10.15 9.31
CA ASP A 175 22.73 10.86 8.22
C ASP A 175 23.95 10.09 7.68
N GLY A 176 24.21 8.87 8.17
CA GLY A 176 25.39 8.08 7.79
C GLY A 176 26.73 8.66 8.29
N ARG A 177 26.70 9.65 9.18
CA ARG A 177 27.90 10.28 9.77
C ARG A 177 28.38 9.50 10.99
N VAL A 178 28.83 8.27 10.74
CA VAL A 178 29.22 7.29 11.78
C VAL A 178 30.35 7.85 12.67
N ASP A 179 31.36 8.50 12.10
CA ASP A 179 32.48 9.09 12.86
C ASP A 179 32.01 10.14 13.87
N ASP A 180 31.09 11.03 13.46
CA ASP A 180 30.54 12.03 14.36
C ASP A 180 29.66 11.42 15.44
N ALA A 181 28.88 10.39 15.10
CA ALA A 181 28.08 9.63 16.07
C ALA A 181 29.00 8.96 17.11
N TYR A 182 30.11 8.36 16.66
CA TYR A 182 31.12 7.75 17.53
C TYR A 182 31.74 8.76 18.49
N VAL A 183 32.26 9.89 18.00
CA VAL A 183 32.85 10.94 18.85
C VAL A 183 31.82 11.51 19.83
N ALA A 184 30.60 11.79 19.36
CA ALA A 184 29.52 12.28 20.20
C ALA A 184 29.13 11.26 21.28
N SER A 185 29.13 9.97 20.95
CA SER A 185 28.82 8.88 21.87
C SER A 185 29.83 8.73 22.99
N ILE A 186 31.13 8.89 22.69
CA ILE A 186 32.20 8.87 23.68
C ILE A 186 31.99 10.02 24.67
N ARG A 187 31.78 11.23 24.15
CA ARG A 187 31.56 12.41 25.00
C ARG A 187 30.33 12.24 25.88
N PHE A 188 29.24 11.70 25.34
CA PHE A 188 28.03 11.42 26.09
C PHE A 188 28.26 10.38 27.19
N GLN A 189 28.98 9.29 26.90
CA GLN A 189 29.35 8.27 27.88
C GLN A 189 30.14 8.87 29.06
N PHE A 190 31.15 9.69 28.76
CA PHE A 190 32.01 10.31 29.78
C PHE A 190 31.30 11.39 30.61
N GLU A 191 30.35 12.11 30.02
CA GLU A 191 29.68 13.23 30.67
C GLU A 191 28.53 12.76 31.57
N PHE A 192 27.77 11.75 31.15
CA PHE A 192 26.52 11.35 31.82
C PHE A 192 26.54 9.94 32.42
N TYR A 193 27.53 9.09 32.08
CA TYR A 193 27.60 7.68 32.48
C TYR A 193 26.26 6.93 32.35
N PRO A 194 25.58 7.03 31.19
CA PRO A 194 24.34 6.29 30.95
C PRO A 194 24.60 4.78 31.02
N ASP A 195 23.67 4.06 31.64
CA ASP A 195 23.73 2.61 31.83
C ASP A 195 22.39 1.92 31.46
N ASP A 196 21.48 2.64 30.82
CA ASP A 196 20.23 2.07 30.34
C ASP A 196 20.43 1.21 29.09
N THR A 197 19.59 0.20 28.94
CA THR A 197 19.64 -0.76 27.83
C THR A 197 19.56 -0.09 26.45
N GLU A 198 18.72 0.94 26.30
CA GLU A 198 18.56 1.65 25.03
C GLU A 198 19.86 2.34 24.61
N TRP A 199 20.55 2.97 25.57
CA TRP A 199 21.86 3.56 25.32
C TRP A 199 22.91 2.53 24.92
N LYS A 200 23.06 1.46 25.69
CA LYS A 200 24.05 0.40 25.39
C LYS A 200 23.82 -0.21 24.01
N LEU A 201 22.56 -0.43 23.62
CA LEU A 201 22.20 -0.88 22.27
C LEU A 201 22.59 0.13 21.19
N LEU A 202 22.25 1.41 21.36
CA LEU A 202 22.63 2.47 20.42
C LEU A 202 24.16 2.57 20.29
N ARG A 203 24.87 2.57 21.42
CA ARG A 203 26.33 2.65 21.46
C ARG A 203 26.99 1.46 20.78
N ALA A 204 26.52 0.23 21.05
CA ALA A 204 27.02 -0.97 20.40
C ALA A 204 26.84 -0.93 18.87
N LYS A 205 25.72 -0.39 18.37
CA LYS A 205 25.51 -0.21 16.92
C LYS A 205 26.49 0.78 16.32
N ILE A 206 26.71 1.92 16.97
CA ILE A 206 27.69 2.93 16.54
C ILE A 206 29.09 2.30 16.49
N LEU A 207 29.46 1.53 17.52
CA LEU A 207 30.74 0.82 17.59
C LEU A 207 30.88 -0.20 16.45
N LEU A 208 29.85 -1.00 16.17
CA LEU A 208 29.86 -1.95 15.04
C LEU A 208 29.99 -1.27 13.68
N LEU A 209 29.34 -0.12 13.50
CA LEU A 209 29.40 0.65 12.26
C LEU A 209 30.75 1.37 12.09
N HIS A 210 31.39 1.75 13.19
CA HIS A 210 32.74 2.34 13.23
C HIS A 210 33.85 1.26 13.26
N ASP A 211 33.52 -0.01 13.04
CA ASP A 211 34.48 -1.13 13.02
C ASP A 211 35.24 -1.34 14.35
N GLU A 212 34.54 -1.16 15.48
CA GLU A 212 35.02 -1.42 16.84
C GLU A 212 34.28 -2.61 17.48
N PRO A 213 34.34 -3.83 16.90
CA PRO A 213 33.52 -4.96 17.30
C PRO A 213 33.79 -5.43 18.74
N THR A 214 35.03 -5.35 19.22
CA THR A 214 35.38 -5.74 20.60
C THR A 214 34.73 -4.83 21.64
N LEU A 215 34.73 -3.51 21.40
CA LEU A 215 34.04 -2.58 22.29
C LEU A 215 32.53 -2.80 22.24
N ALA A 216 31.97 -3.09 21.06
CA ALA A 216 30.55 -3.39 20.94
C ALA A 216 30.16 -4.66 21.72
N ALA A 217 30.99 -5.71 21.66
CA ALA A 217 30.76 -6.94 22.42
C ALA A 217 30.79 -6.71 23.93
N LEU A 218 31.71 -5.87 24.41
CA LEU A 218 31.79 -5.48 25.82
C LEU A 218 30.56 -4.71 26.29
N GLU A 219 30.06 -3.76 25.48
CA GLU A 219 28.84 -2.99 25.79
C GLU A 219 27.58 -3.87 25.88
N LEU A 220 27.57 -5.01 25.17
CA LEU A 220 26.42 -5.91 25.09
C LEU A 220 26.50 -7.08 26.09
N ALA A 221 27.63 -7.30 26.75
CA ALA A 221 27.96 -8.55 27.45
C ALA A 221 26.98 -8.91 28.59
N ASP A 222 26.47 -7.89 29.27
CA ASP A 222 25.59 -7.96 30.44
C ASP A 222 24.10 -7.78 30.10
N LEU A 223 23.77 -7.53 28.82
CA LEU A 223 22.40 -7.39 28.35
C LEU A 223 21.79 -8.73 27.91
N GLN A 224 20.45 -8.78 27.91
CA GLN A 224 19.67 -9.94 27.48
C GLN A 224 18.65 -9.53 26.42
N GLY A 225 18.34 -10.45 25.50
CA GLY A 225 17.32 -10.24 24.47
C GLY A 225 17.69 -10.85 23.11
N GLY A 226 16.70 -10.95 22.21
CA GLY A 226 16.92 -11.43 20.84
C GLY A 226 17.87 -10.52 20.06
N GLN A 227 17.60 -9.22 20.03
CA GLN A 227 18.44 -8.22 19.34
C GLN A 227 19.87 -8.17 19.90
N VAL A 228 20.02 -8.23 21.24
CA VAL A 228 21.33 -8.25 21.90
C VAL A 228 22.15 -9.45 21.44
N ARG A 229 21.56 -10.65 21.41
CA ARG A 229 22.26 -11.87 20.96
C ARG A 229 22.71 -11.74 19.50
N LEU A 230 21.86 -11.22 18.61
CA LEU A 230 22.23 -11.01 17.20
C LEU A 230 23.38 -10.00 17.06
N LEU A 231 23.31 -8.85 17.75
CA LEU A 231 24.37 -7.84 17.72
C LEU A 231 25.69 -8.37 18.34
N LEU A 232 25.60 -9.18 19.38
CA LEU A 232 26.77 -9.81 20.00
C LEU A 232 27.39 -10.86 19.07
N SER A 233 26.59 -11.66 18.36
CA SER A 233 27.09 -12.63 17.38
C SER A 233 27.83 -11.95 16.22
N ILE A 234 27.32 -10.84 15.67
CA ILE A 234 28.05 -10.10 14.62
C ILE A 234 29.31 -9.41 15.16
N ALA A 235 29.28 -8.89 16.39
CA ALA A 235 30.47 -8.35 17.05
C ALA A 235 31.57 -9.41 17.20
N ARG A 236 31.21 -10.58 17.74
CA ARG A 236 32.13 -11.72 17.92
C ARG A 236 32.66 -12.29 16.61
N LEU A 237 31.84 -12.31 15.57
CA LEU A 237 32.26 -12.71 14.23
C LEU A 237 33.30 -11.74 13.66
N ARG A 238 33.05 -10.42 13.75
CA ARG A 238 33.95 -9.39 13.19
C ARG A 238 35.25 -9.25 13.97
N GLU A 239 35.25 -9.43 15.30
CA GLU A 239 36.50 -9.44 16.09
C GLU A 239 37.29 -10.74 15.95
N GLY A 240 36.71 -11.79 15.36
CA GLY A 240 37.33 -13.11 15.20
C GLY A 240 37.25 -14.01 16.43
N ALA A 241 36.40 -13.69 17.42
CA ALA A 241 36.18 -14.54 18.60
C ALA A 241 35.35 -15.79 18.29
N THR A 242 34.55 -15.78 17.22
CA THR A 242 33.80 -16.94 16.72
C THR A 242 34.11 -17.18 15.25
N SER A 243 34.23 -18.45 14.85
CA SER A 243 34.42 -18.78 13.43
C SER A 243 33.13 -18.55 12.63
N PRO A 244 33.23 -18.23 11.32
CA PRO A 244 32.05 -18.05 10.47
C PRO A 244 31.08 -19.24 10.50
N GLU A 245 31.59 -20.48 10.51
CA GLU A 245 30.79 -21.70 10.54
C GLU A 245 30.00 -21.85 11.84
N LEU A 246 30.65 -21.51 12.96
CA LEU A 246 30.02 -21.54 14.28
C LEU A 246 28.92 -20.48 14.35
N THR A 247 29.17 -19.26 13.89
CA THR A 247 28.17 -18.19 13.84
C THR A 247 26.97 -18.58 12.97
N MET A 248 27.19 -19.18 11.80
CA MET A 248 26.08 -19.69 10.97
C MET A 248 25.26 -20.77 11.69
N GLY A 249 25.93 -21.67 12.42
CA GLY A 249 25.29 -22.68 13.25
C GLY A 249 24.39 -22.06 14.35
N GLU A 250 24.92 -21.07 15.08
CA GLU A 250 24.16 -20.32 16.09
C GLU A 250 22.95 -19.61 15.48
N MET A 251 23.14 -18.91 14.36
CA MET A 251 22.03 -18.20 13.68
C MET A 251 20.96 -19.17 13.18
N THR A 252 21.31 -20.41 12.83
CA THR A 252 20.33 -21.43 12.44
C THR A 252 19.46 -21.84 13.63
N GLN A 253 20.05 -21.96 14.82
CA GLN A 253 19.33 -22.31 16.05
C GLN A 253 18.38 -21.19 16.51
N LEU A 254 18.75 -19.93 16.30
CA LEU A 254 17.92 -18.78 16.67
C LEU A 254 16.68 -18.56 15.80
N LYS A 255 16.51 -19.31 14.70
CA LYS A 255 15.40 -19.13 13.74
C LYS A 255 14.02 -19.11 14.41
N GLN A 256 13.75 -20.03 15.34
CA GLN A 256 12.44 -20.11 16.00
C GLN A 256 12.13 -18.88 16.86
N GLU A 257 13.15 -18.21 17.35
CA GLU A 257 13.02 -17.03 18.22
C GLU A 257 12.91 -15.73 17.44
N THR A 258 13.35 -15.72 16.18
CA THR A 258 13.35 -14.53 15.31
C THR A 258 12.24 -14.53 14.28
N GLN A 259 11.70 -15.69 13.88
CA GLN A 259 10.75 -15.81 12.75
C GLN A 259 9.47 -14.98 12.90
N ASP A 260 9.04 -14.68 14.13
CA ASP A 260 7.84 -13.90 14.41
C ASP A 260 8.09 -12.37 14.37
N ASP A 261 9.36 -11.95 14.44
CA ASP A 261 9.78 -10.56 14.32
C ASP A 261 10.58 -10.35 13.02
N THR A 262 9.94 -9.71 12.05
CA THR A 262 10.53 -9.47 10.72
C THR A 262 11.87 -8.75 10.79
N GLN A 263 12.10 -7.83 11.73
CA GLN A 263 13.38 -7.11 11.84
C GLN A 263 14.47 -8.03 12.37
N LEU A 264 14.18 -8.82 13.40
CA LEU A 264 15.14 -9.77 13.95
C LEU A 264 15.47 -10.89 12.97
N GLU A 265 14.48 -11.41 12.24
CA GLU A 265 14.71 -12.43 11.21
C GLU A 265 15.60 -11.92 10.08
N ARG A 266 15.35 -10.68 9.62
CA ARG A 266 16.19 -10.02 8.62
C ARG A 266 17.63 -9.84 9.13
N LEU A 267 17.83 -9.35 10.35
CA LEU A 267 19.17 -9.22 10.92
C LEU A 267 19.88 -10.58 11.01
N ARG A 268 19.18 -11.63 11.48
CA ARG A 268 19.71 -13.00 11.57
C ARG A 268 20.16 -13.53 10.20
N LEU A 269 19.33 -13.39 9.17
CA LEU A 269 19.68 -13.81 7.81
C LEU A 269 20.86 -12.98 7.26
N GLY A 270 20.94 -11.69 7.58
CA GLY A 270 22.07 -10.83 7.25
C GLY A 270 23.38 -11.34 7.86
N ILE A 271 23.35 -11.75 9.13
CA ILE A 271 24.52 -12.33 9.81
C ILE A 271 24.95 -13.63 9.14
N ILE A 272 24.00 -14.47 8.70
CA ILE A 272 24.32 -15.69 7.92
C ILE A 272 25.00 -15.32 6.60
N ALA A 273 24.47 -14.34 5.86
CA ALA A 273 25.05 -13.91 4.59
C ALA A 273 26.48 -13.37 4.77
N GLU A 274 26.73 -12.60 5.83
CA GLU A 274 28.05 -12.05 6.14
C GLU A 274 29.03 -13.14 6.62
N ALA A 275 28.60 -14.04 7.49
CA ALA A 275 29.41 -15.18 7.92
C ALA A 275 29.75 -16.09 6.73
N ALA A 276 28.78 -16.43 5.89
CA ALA A 276 29.01 -17.21 4.69
C ALA A 276 30.01 -16.53 3.73
N ARG A 277 29.92 -15.20 3.59
CA ARG A 277 30.90 -14.41 2.82
C ARG A 277 32.31 -14.54 3.38
N LEU A 278 32.48 -14.44 4.70
CA LEU A 278 33.79 -14.57 5.36
C LEU A 278 34.34 -16.01 5.28
N ALA A 279 33.47 -17.02 5.30
CA ALA A 279 33.84 -18.42 5.12
C ALA A 279 34.22 -18.79 3.68
N GLY A 280 33.92 -17.92 2.70
CA GLY A 280 33.97 -18.27 1.28
C GLY A 280 32.87 -19.25 0.85
N ASP A 281 31.81 -19.41 1.65
CA ASP A 281 30.68 -20.28 1.34
C ASP A 281 29.65 -19.54 0.49
N LEU A 282 29.86 -19.59 -0.83
CA LEU A 282 29.03 -18.85 -1.78
C LEU A 282 27.58 -19.36 -1.82
N GLU A 283 27.35 -20.66 -1.64
CA GLU A 283 26.02 -21.24 -1.70
C GLU A 283 25.15 -20.79 -0.52
N ARG A 284 25.69 -20.85 0.71
CA ARG A 284 24.97 -20.36 1.89
C ARG A 284 24.76 -18.85 1.83
N ARG A 285 25.73 -18.10 1.29
CA ARG A 285 25.59 -16.66 1.09
C ARG A 285 24.43 -16.35 0.15
N VAL A 286 24.36 -17.01 -1.00
CA VAL A 286 23.26 -16.84 -1.96
C VAL A 286 21.92 -17.21 -1.32
N GLY A 287 21.81 -18.36 -0.65
CA GLY A 287 20.56 -18.76 -0.01
C GLY A 287 20.07 -17.78 1.07
N ALA A 288 20.99 -17.19 1.84
CA ALA A 288 20.67 -16.16 2.82
C ALA A 288 20.20 -14.85 2.15
N LEU A 289 20.86 -14.42 1.08
CA LEU A 289 20.46 -13.23 0.31
C LEU A 289 19.11 -13.41 -0.38
N GLU A 290 18.83 -14.59 -0.95
CA GLU A 290 17.50 -14.92 -1.49
C GLU A 290 16.41 -14.82 -0.41
N SER A 291 16.68 -15.41 0.76
CA SER A 291 15.74 -15.38 1.89
C SER A 291 15.51 -13.96 2.42
N LEU A 292 16.53 -13.12 2.44
CA LEU A 292 16.43 -11.70 2.78
C LEU A 292 15.57 -10.94 1.78
N LEU A 293 15.91 -11.07 0.49
CA LEU A 293 15.26 -10.34 -0.60
C LEU A 293 13.84 -10.85 -0.89
N ALA A 294 13.47 -12.04 -0.43
CA ALA A 294 12.08 -12.47 -0.36
C ALA A 294 11.21 -11.57 0.54
N HIS A 295 11.82 -10.77 1.42
CA HIS A 295 11.14 -9.74 2.21
C HIS A 295 11.29 -8.33 1.62
N GLY A 296 11.83 -8.20 0.40
CA GLY A 296 12.15 -6.94 -0.27
C GLY A 296 13.55 -6.40 0.07
N GLU A 297 14.00 -5.39 -0.69
CA GLU A 297 15.24 -4.66 -0.37
C GLU A 297 15.16 -4.08 1.04
N THR A 298 16.22 -4.27 1.81
CA THR A 298 16.17 -4.05 3.25
C THR A 298 17.48 -3.44 3.74
N SER A 299 17.35 -2.40 4.58
CA SER A 299 18.45 -1.91 5.42
C SER A 299 18.53 -2.76 6.69
N LEU A 300 19.71 -3.31 6.96
CA LEU A 300 20.01 -4.21 8.07
C LEU A 300 20.86 -3.53 9.16
N ASP A 301 20.72 -2.20 9.30
CA ASP A 301 21.39 -1.41 10.32
C ASP A 301 22.93 -1.57 10.22
N VAL A 302 23.55 -2.30 11.15
CA VAL A 302 25.01 -2.54 11.23
C VAL A 302 25.60 -3.36 10.07
N LEU A 303 24.75 -4.02 9.26
CA LEU A 303 25.15 -4.81 8.09
C LEU A 303 24.97 -4.06 6.77
N GLY A 304 24.43 -2.83 6.80
CA GLY A 304 24.19 -2.04 5.60
C GLY A 304 22.95 -2.47 4.81
N VAL A 305 22.88 -2.07 3.55
CA VAL A 305 21.74 -2.32 2.66
C VAL A 305 21.98 -3.59 1.85
N VAL A 306 20.98 -4.47 1.82
CA VAL A 306 20.95 -5.63 0.93
C VAL A 306 19.99 -5.34 -0.23
N SER A 307 20.56 -5.32 -1.43
CA SER A 307 19.89 -5.04 -2.70
C SER A 307 19.93 -6.24 -3.64
N ILE A 308 19.14 -6.18 -4.71
CA ILE A 308 19.20 -7.19 -5.78
C ILE A 308 20.60 -7.28 -6.42
N GLY A 309 21.34 -6.16 -6.50
CA GLY A 309 22.71 -6.15 -7.01
C GLY A 309 23.65 -7.04 -6.19
N ASN A 310 23.52 -7.02 -4.86
CA ASN A 310 24.33 -7.89 -3.99
C ASN A 310 24.06 -9.39 -4.25
N LEU A 311 22.82 -9.75 -4.58
CA LEU A 311 22.47 -11.12 -4.95
C LEU A 311 23.00 -11.48 -6.34
N LEU A 312 22.89 -10.59 -7.32
CA LEU A 312 23.42 -10.82 -8.68
C LEU A 312 24.94 -11.02 -8.68
N ASP A 313 25.66 -10.23 -7.89
CA ASP A 313 27.11 -10.40 -7.69
C ASP A 313 27.43 -11.76 -7.06
N ALA A 314 26.68 -12.14 -6.01
CA ALA A 314 26.85 -13.43 -5.34
C ALA A 314 26.51 -14.61 -6.25
N TYR A 315 25.47 -14.51 -7.08
CA TYR A 315 25.16 -15.48 -8.13
C TYR A 315 26.30 -15.61 -9.13
N GLY A 316 26.87 -14.50 -9.60
CA GLY A 316 27.99 -14.53 -10.53
C GLY A 316 29.21 -15.27 -9.96
N LEU A 317 29.56 -15.00 -8.70
CA LEU A 317 30.66 -15.69 -8.03
C LEU A 317 30.37 -17.20 -7.85
N LEU A 318 29.17 -17.56 -7.39
CA LEU A 318 28.78 -18.96 -7.16
C LEU A 318 28.78 -19.75 -8.48
N ALA A 319 28.25 -19.16 -9.55
CA ALA A 319 28.21 -19.79 -10.87
C ALA A 319 29.62 -20.07 -11.39
N LEU A 320 30.56 -19.13 -11.23
CA LEU A 320 31.94 -19.29 -11.66
C LEU A 320 32.69 -20.35 -10.84
N GLU A 321 32.50 -20.38 -9.52
CA GLU A 321 33.09 -21.42 -8.65
C GLU A 321 32.65 -22.81 -9.09
N VAL A 322 31.34 -23.00 -9.27
CA VAL A 322 30.75 -24.27 -9.69
C VAL A 322 31.19 -24.64 -11.10
N ALA A 323 31.19 -23.69 -12.04
CA ALA A 323 31.65 -23.92 -13.40
C ALA A 323 33.11 -24.39 -13.45
N ASN A 324 34.00 -23.77 -12.65
CA ASN A 324 35.40 -24.18 -12.57
C ASN A 324 35.55 -25.59 -11.98
N ARG A 325 34.80 -25.91 -10.92
CA ARG A 325 34.81 -27.22 -10.28
C ARG A 325 34.34 -28.34 -11.22
N GLU A 326 33.34 -28.04 -12.04
CA GLU A 326 32.69 -28.99 -12.95
C GLU A 326 33.25 -28.91 -14.39
N HIS A 327 34.33 -28.14 -14.59
CA HIS A 327 35.00 -27.95 -15.88
C HIS A 327 34.09 -27.45 -17.02
N LEU A 328 33.14 -26.58 -16.71
CA LEU A 328 32.26 -25.97 -17.71
C LEU A 328 33.01 -24.87 -18.48
N LEU A 329 33.04 -24.99 -19.81
CA LEU A 329 33.77 -24.06 -20.66
C LEU A 329 33.02 -22.74 -20.84
N VAL A 330 33.75 -21.63 -20.80
CA VAL A 330 33.22 -20.30 -21.12
C VAL A 330 32.78 -20.26 -22.59
N GLY A 331 31.57 -19.77 -22.85
CA GLY A 331 30.97 -19.72 -24.18
C GLY A 331 30.18 -20.97 -24.59
N ASP A 332 30.22 -22.06 -23.81
CA ASP A 332 29.35 -23.23 -24.01
C ASP A 332 28.09 -23.13 -23.13
N THR A 333 27.22 -22.19 -23.46
CA THR A 333 25.96 -21.94 -22.73
C THR A 333 25.09 -23.19 -22.61
N ALA A 334 25.11 -24.07 -23.63
CA ALA A 334 24.30 -25.29 -23.64
C ALA A 334 24.73 -26.27 -22.54
N SER A 335 26.03 -26.39 -22.27
CA SER A 335 26.53 -27.23 -21.18
C SER A 335 26.24 -26.65 -19.81
N TRP A 336 26.30 -25.32 -19.65
CA TRP A 336 25.89 -24.66 -18.41
C TRP A 336 24.40 -24.85 -18.12
N LEU A 337 23.54 -24.68 -19.14
CA LEU A 337 22.10 -24.90 -19.02
C LEU A 337 21.75 -26.34 -18.66
N ARG A 338 22.46 -27.33 -19.24
CA ARG A 338 22.26 -28.75 -18.93
C ARG A 338 22.65 -29.03 -17.49
N PHE A 339 23.83 -28.58 -17.07
CA PHE A 339 24.29 -28.76 -15.70
C PHE A 339 23.30 -28.16 -14.70
N ALA A 340 22.83 -26.92 -14.91
CA ALA A 340 21.88 -26.27 -14.01
C ALA A 340 20.51 -26.97 -13.93
N GLN A 341 20.13 -27.77 -14.93
CA GLN A 341 18.91 -28.59 -14.90
C GLN A 341 19.09 -29.86 -14.07
N ASP A 342 20.31 -30.40 -14.03
CA ASP A 342 20.64 -31.63 -13.32
C ASP A 342 21.01 -31.39 -11.85
N VAL A 343 21.19 -30.13 -11.44
CA VAL A 343 21.41 -29.74 -10.04
C VAL A 343 20.26 -30.22 -9.16
N SER A 344 20.60 -30.89 -8.05
CA SER A 344 19.62 -31.37 -7.06
C SER A 344 18.75 -30.24 -6.52
N PHE A 345 17.50 -30.56 -6.16
CA PHE A 345 16.57 -29.61 -5.56
C PHE A 345 17.13 -28.93 -4.29
N ASP A 346 17.90 -29.68 -3.48
CA ASP A 346 18.52 -29.17 -2.25
C ASP A 346 19.58 -28.08 -2.51
N HIS A 347 20.10 -28.01 -3.74
CA HIS A 347 21.09 -27.03 -4.21
C HIS A 347 20.47 -26.03 -5.19
N GLY A 348 19.17 -25.72 -5.06
CA GLY A 348 18.44 -24.89 -6.01
C GLY A 348 19.03 -23.48 -6.22
N SER A 349 19.78 -22.95 -5.25
CA SER A 349 20.54 -21.69 -5.36
C SER A 349 21.65 -21.76 -6.41
N VAL A 350 22.32 -22.91 -6.55
CA VAL A 350 23.36 -23.14 -7.58
C VAL A 350 22.76 -23.06 -8.98
N ALA A 351 21.62 -23.73 -9.20
CA ALA A 351 20.93 -23.66 -10.49
C ALA A 351 20.53 -22.22 -10.85
N ARG A 352 19.97 -21.47 -9.89
CA ARG A 352 19.60 -20.06 -10.08
C ARG A 352 20.82 -19.17 -10.35
N ALA A 353 21.93 -19.39 -9.65
CA ALA A 353 23.18 -18.67 -9.88
C ALA A 353 23.67 -18.87 -11.32
N ILE A 354 23.65 -20.10 -11.82
CA ILE A 354 24.04 -20.41 -13.20
C ILE A 354 23.11 -19.75 -14.20
N TYR A 355 21.78 -19.85 -14.01
CA TYR A 355 20.83 -19.17 -14.91
C TYR A 355 21.05 -17.66 -14.92
N ALA A 356 21.21 -17.03 -13.75
CA ALA A 356 21.48 -15.60 -13.64
C ALA A 356 22.79 -15.21 -14.34
N HIS A 357 23.86 -16.01 -14.18
CA HIS A 357 25.13 -15.77 -14.85
C HIS A 357 25.00 -15.81 -16.38
N ILE A 358 24.28 -16.79 -16.92
CA ILE A 358 24.05 -16.92 -18.36
C ILE A 358 23.27 -15.71 -18.89
N VAL A 359 22.20 -15.30 -18.23
CA VAL A 359 21.39 -14.13 -18.63
C VAL A 359 22.27 -12.89 -18.69
N SER A 360 23.06 -12.63 -17.65
CA SER A 360 23.96 -11.47 -17.60
C SER A 360 25.07 -11.47 -18.65
N SER A 361 25.45 -12.63 -19.19
CA SER A 361 26.58 -12.76 -20.12
C SER A 361 26.18 -12.92 -21.59
N THR A 362 24.97 -13.40 -21.87
CA THR A 362 24.56 -13.79 -23.24
C THR A 362 23.18 -13.31 -23.67
N ASP A 363 22.43 -12.62 -22.80
CA ASP A 363 21.03 -12.22 -23.05
C ASP A 363 20.14 -13.41 -23.47
N ASP A 364 20.44 -14.59 -22.93
CA ASP A 364 19.76 -15.84 -23.28
C ASP A 364 18.36 -15.91 -22.61
N GLY A 365 17.32 -15.86 -23.45
CA GLY A 365 15.94 -15.91 -22.99
C GLY A 365 15.55 -17.25 -22.35
N GLU A 366 16.15 -18.38 -22.72
CA GLU A 366 15.85 -19.67 -22.09
C GLU A 366 16.36 -19.70 -20.65
N ALA A 367 17.58 -19.19 -20.41
CA ALA A 367 18.13 -19.05 -19.07
C ALA A 367 17.26 -18.14 -18.19
N LEU A 368 16.76 -17.02 -18.74
CA LEU A 368 15.89 -16.12 -17.99
C LEU A 368 14.56 -16.80 -17.62
N VAL A 369 13.93 -17.53 -18.54
CA VAL A 369 12.72 -18.33 -18.25
C VAL A 369 12.98 -19.27 -17.07
N LYS A 370 14.11 -19.99 -17.10
CA LYS A 370 14.44 -20.97 -16.06
C LYS A 370 14.75 -20.31 -14.72
N LEU A 371 15.44 -19.17 -14.71
CA LEU A 371 15.69 -18.37 -13.50
C LEU A 371 14.37 -17.93 -12.88
N VAL A 372 13.52 -17.23 -13.64
CA VAL A 372 12.26 -16.69 -13.13
C VAL A 372 11.34 -17.81 -12.67
N ARG A 373 11.24 -18.91 -13.41
CA ARG A 373 10.46 -20.09 -13.01
C ARG A 373 10.98 -20.69 -11.70
N SER A 374 12.30 -20.80 -11.54
CA SER A 374 12.92 -21.34 -10.33
C SER A 374 12.64 -20.44 -9.12
N LEU A 375 12.82 -19.12 -9.25
CA LEU A 375 12.49 -18.15 -8.21
C LEU A 375 11.01 -18.24 -7.81
N ALA A 376 10.12 -18.16 -8.79
CA ALA A 376 8.68 -18.16 -8.56
C ALA A 376 8.18 -19.46 -7.93
N LYS A 377 8.71 -20.62 -8.31
CA LYS A 377 8.32 -21.91 -7.70
C LYS A 377 8.75 -22.05 -6.23
N ASN A 378 9.80 -21.34 -5.81
CA ASN A 378 10.38 -21.44 -4.47
C ASN A 378 9.93 -20.32 -3.51
N GLY A 379 8.88 -19.56 -3.84
CA GLY A 379 8.39 -18.49 -2.97
C GLY A 379 9.23 -17.21 -3.03
N LEU A 380 10.06 -17.05 -4.08
CA LEU A 380 10.97 -15.92 -4.27
C LEU A 380 10.42 -14.91 -5.31
N GLU A 381 9.09 -14.82 -5.47
CA GLU A 381 8.45 -13.84 -6.37
C GLU A 381 8.85 -12.38 -6.12
N PRO A 382 9.10 -11.92 -4.88
CA PRO A 382 9.62 -10.57 -4.65
C PRO A 382 10.91 -10.27 -5.41
N ILE A 383 11.80 -11.27 -5.54
CA ILE A 383 13.04 -11.15 -6.32
C ILE A 383 12.72 -10.95 -7.79
N VAL A 384 11.74 -11.70 -8.33
CA VAL A 384 11.29 -11.52 -9.72
C VAL A 384 10.75 -10.10 -9.95
N ILE A 385 9.96 -9.57 -9.01
CA ILE A 385 9.47 -8.19 -9.08
C ILE A 385 10.60 -7.17 -9.12
N MET A 386 11.63 -7.36 -8.29
CA MET A 386 12.79 -6.45 -8.26
C MET A 386 13.56 -6.48 -9.58
N LEU A 387 13.79 -7.67 -10.14
CA LEU A 387 14.48 -7.84 -11.42
C LEU A 387 13.78 -7.09 -12.56
N TYR A 388 12.44 -7.19 -12.64
CA TYR A 388 11.66 -6.50 -13.67
C TYR A 388 11.50 -5.00 -13.40
N SER A 389 11.29 -4.60 -12.14
CA SER A 389 11.10 -3.17 -11.80
C SER A 389 12.35 -2.34 -12.08
N GLN A 390 13.53 -2.94 -11.94
CA GLN A 390 14.82 -2.28 -12.15
C GLN A 390 15.43 -2.55 -13.54
N ASN A 391 14.71 -3.28 -14.41
CA ASN A 391 15.12 -3.62 -15.78
C ASN A 391 16.50 -4.32 -15.85
N HIS A 392 16.83 -5.17 -14.86
CA HIS A 392 18.12 -5.88 -14.82
C HIS A 392 18.30 -6.88 -15.97
N PHE A 393 17.20 -7.42 -16.50
CA PHE A 393 17.19 -8.44 -17.55
C PHE A 393 16.27 -8.09 -18.74
N GLY A 394 16.08 -6.80 -19.00
CA GLY A 394 15.21 -6.31 -20.08
C GLY A 394 13.71 -6.31 -19.76
N SER A 395 12.91 -5.92 -20.75
CA SER A 395 11.44 -5.83 -20.64
C SER A 395 10.79 -7.21 -20.60
N ALA A 396 9.74 -7.37 -19.80
CA ALA A 396 8.98 -8.63 -19.63
C ALA A 396 8.31 -9.17 -20.90
N ASP A 397 8.20 -8.35 -21.95
CA ASP A 397 7.34 -8.57 -23.12
C ASP A 397 7.68 -9.77 -24.01
N ALA A 398 8.75 -10.54 -23.74
CA ALA A 398 9.17 -11.63 -24.63
C ALA A 398 9.46 -12.99 -23.96
N ILE A 399 9.53 -13.09 -22.63
CA ILE A 399 10.33 -14.19 -22.02
C ILE A 399 9.57 -15.02 -20.98
N LEU A 400 8.28 -14.76 -20.72
CA LEU A 400 7.52 -15.53 -19.73
C LEU A 400 6.65 -16.62 -20.37
N THR A 401 6.69 -17.83 -19.80
CA THR A 401 5.71 -18.89 -20.10
C THR A 401 4.41 -18.64 -19.33
N ASP A 402 3.28 -19.10 -19.86
CA ASP A 402 1.94 -18.87 -19.27
C ASP A 402 1.89 -19.26 -17.77
N ASP A 403 2.50 -20.37 -17.36
CA ASP A 403 2.51 -20.81 -15.95
C ASP A 403 3.20 -19.81 -15.01
N VAL A 404 4.30 -19.22 -15.46
CA VAL A 404 5.07 -18.23 -14.72
C VAL A 404 4.33 -16.89 -14.72
N ALA A 405 3.85 -16.47 -15.89
CA ALA A 405 3.10 -15.22 -16.04
C ALA A 405 1.83 -15.21 -15.17
N ILE A 406 1.08 -16.32 -15.11
CA ILE A 406 -0.10 -16.47 -14.24
C ILE A 406 0.27 -16.31 -12.77
N ARG A 407 1.34 -16.99 -12.31
CA ARG A 407 1.79 -16.87 -10.92
C ARG A 407 2.21 -15.44 -10.60
N MET A 408 3.00 -14.82 -11.47
CA MET A 408 3.51 -13.48 -11.24
C MET A 408 2.41 -12.43 -11.28
N ALA A 409 1.47 -12.51 -12.22
CA ALA A 409 0.30 -11.64 -12.23
C ALA A 409 -0.53 -11.79 -10.95
N ALA A 410 -0.77 -13.01 -10.48
CA ALA A 410 -1.49 -13.26 -9.24
C ALA A 410 -0.74 -12.73 -8.00
N PHE A 411 0.60 -12.84 -7.98
CA PHE A 411 1.43 -12.29 -6.91
C PHE A 411 1.37 -10.75 -6.93
N SER A 412 1.62 -10.12 -8.07
CA SER A 412 1.58 -8.66 -8.24
C SER A 412 0.24 -8.05 -7.85
N LEU A 413 -0.88 -8.71 -8.17
CA LEU A 413 -2.22 -8.28 -7.74
C LEU A 413 -2.39 -8.30 -6.21
N ARG A 414 -1.82 -9.30 -5.51
CA ARG A 414 -1.88 -9.35 -4.04
C ARG A 414 -1.05 -8.25 -3.39
N GLU A 415 0.07 -7.90 -4.01
CA GLU A 415 0.96 -6.83 -3.54
C GLU A 415 0.52 -5.43 -4.03
N ASN A 416 -0.66 -5.30 -4.63
CA ASN A 416 -1.18 -4.05 -5.22
C ASN A 416 -0.23 -3.41 -6.27
N ARG A 417 0.61 -4.22 -6.92
CA ARG A 417 1.50 -3.82 -8.03
C ARG A 417 0.76 -4.01 -9.35
N PHE A 418 -0.24 -3.16 -9.59
CA PHE A 418 -1.12 -3.26 -10.76
C PHE A 418 -0.37 -3.04 -12.08
N ASP A 419 0.65 -2.18 -12.06
CA ASP A 419 1.62 -1.96 -13.14
C ASP A 419 2.24 -3.29 -13.62
N LEU A 420 2.83 -4.04 -12.70
CA LEU A 420 3.47 -5.32 -13.00
C LEU A 420 2.44 -6.41 -13.31
N ALA A 421 1.28 -6.39 -12.65
CA ALA A 421 0.21 -7.34 -12.93
C ALA A 421 -0.31 -7.20 -14.37
N ALA A 422 -0.44 -5.98 -14.88
CA ALA A 422 -0.81 -5.72 -16.28
C ALA A 422 0.22 -6.29 -17.25
N ILE A 423 1.51 -6.01 -17.01
CA ILE A 423 2.63 -6.54 -17.80
C ILE A 423 2.62 -8.07 -17.85
N PHE A 424 2.51 -8.73 -16.69
CA PHE A 424 2.47 -10.20 -16.64
C PHE A 424 1.20 -10.77 -17.28
N ASN A 425 0.05 -10.11 -17.11
CA ASN A 425 -1.19 -10.52 -17.76
C ASN A 425 -1.12 -10.44 -19.29
N ALA A 426 -0.40 -9.46 -19.85
CA ALA A 426 -0.20 -9.32 -21.29
C ALA A 426 0.58 -10.49 -21.90
N SER A 427 1.43 -11.16 -21.10
CA SER A 427 2.23 -12.30 -21.54
C SER A 427 1.46 -13.64 -21.56
N ILE A 428 0.26 -13.70 -20.97
CA ILE A 428 -0.53 -14.93 -20.87
C ILE A 428 -1.32 -15.13 -22.16
N ARG A 429 -1.00 -16.20 -22.89
CA ARG A 429 -1.55 -16.47 -24.22
C ARG A 429 -2.96 -17.06 -24.20
N SER A 430 -3.29 -17.82 -23.15
CA SER A 430 -4.58 -18.50 -23.02
C SER A 430 -5.23 -18.27 -21.64
N PRO A 431 -6.57 -18.23 -21.56
CA PRO A 431 -7.29 -18.11 -20.28
C PRO A 431 -6.79 -19.11 -19.22
N PRO A 432 -6.43 -18.65 -18.01
CA PRO A 432 -5.95 -19.54 -16.95
C PRO A 432 -7.05 -20.48 -16.42
N GLY A 433 -6.77 -21.77 -16.32
CA GLY A 433 -7.47 -22.71 -15.43
C GLY A 433 -9.00 -22.77 -15.56
N GLY A 434 -9.54 -23.23 -16.69
CA GLY A 434 -10.98 -23.45 -16.87
C GLY A 434 -11.84 -22.17 -16.91
N MET A 435 -11.20 -21.00 -16.82
CA MET A 435 -11.82 -19.69 -16.98
C MET A 435 -12.31 -19.51 -18.41
N SER A 436 -13.49 -18.92 -18.58
CA SER A 436 -13.96 -18.54 -19.90
C SER A 436 -13.10 -17.41 -20.49
N GLU A 437 -13.10 -17.29 -21.81
CA GLU A 437 -12.38 -16.21 -22.50
C GLU A 437 -12.85 -14.82 -22.01
N LEU A 438 -14.15 -14.62 -21.83
CA LEU A 438 -14.70 -13.35 -21.34
C LEU A 438 -14.25 -13.04 -19.91
N GLU A 439 -14.31 -14.00 -19.00
CA GLU A 439 -13.83 -13.81 -17.62
C GLU A 439 -12.36 -13.41 -17.58
N TRP A 440 -11.55 -14.00 -18.47
CA TRP A 440 -10.14 -13.65 -18.60
C TRP A 440 -9.93 -12.22 -19.10
N LEU A 441 -10.62 -11.84 -20.18
CA LEU A 441 -10.52 -10.50 -20.75
C LEU A 441 -11.02 -9.42 -19.77
N MET A 442 -12.09 -9.68 -19.03
CA MET A 442 -12.58 -8.79 -17.97
C MET A 442 -11.54 -8.58 -16.87
N ARG A 443 -10.89 -9.66 -16.42
CA ARG A 443 -9.82 -9.55 -15.42
C ARG A 443 -8.64 -8.74 -15.94
N ARG A 444 -8.23 -8.94 -17.18
CA ARG A 444 -7.16 -8.16 -17.82
C ARG A 444 -7.54 -6.69 -17.91
N ALA A 445 -8.72 -6.39 -18.44
CA ALA A 445 -9.23 -5.03 -18.57
C ALA A 445 -9.25 -4.29 -17.24
N ARG A 446 -9.78 -4.92 -16.19
CA ARG A 446 -9.81 -4.33 -14.85
C ARG A 446 -8.41 -4.09 -14.28
N THR A 447 -7.47 -5.01 -14.54
CA THR A 447 -6.07 -4.85 -14.13
C THR A 447 -5.43 -3.64 -14.82
N GLU A 448 -5.66 -3.45 -16.12
CA GLU A 448 -5.18 -2.28 -16.86
C GLU A 448 -5.75 -0.98 -16.31
N VAL A 449 -7.05 -0.95 -15.96
CA VAL A 449 -7.68 0.21 -15.33
C VAL A 449 -6.99 0.56 -14.01
N PHE A 450 -6.75 -0.44 -13.14
CA PHE A 450 -6.02 -0.22 -11.89
C PHE A 450 -4.55 0.17 -12.10
N ALA A 451 -3.93 -0.24 -13.22
CA ALA A 451 -2.58 0.14 -13.59
C ALA A 451 -2.48 1.58 -14.16
N GLY A 452 -3.62 2.28 -14.35
CA GLY A 452 -3.68 3.60 -14.98
C GLY A 452 -3.79 3.56 -16.52
N ASN A 453 -3.83 2.36 -17.11
CA ASN A 453 -3.93 2.14 -18.55
C ASN A 453 -5.39 1.93 -19.00
N ALA A 454 -6.32 2.76 -18.50
CA ALA A 454 -7.75 2.56 -18.70
C ALA A 454 -8.13 2.40 -20.19
N SER A 455 -7.50 3.15 -21.10
CA SER A 455 -7.76 3.04 -22.55
C SER A 455 -7.41 1.66 -23.13
N VAL A 456 -6.33 1.03 -22.66
CA VAL A 456 -5.95 -0.33 -23.06
C VAL A 456 -6.98 -1.33 -22.53
N GLY A 457 -7.36 -1.20 -21.25
CA GLY A 457 -8.36 -2.05 -20.62
C GLY A 457 -9.73 -1.99 -21.33
N THR A 458 -10.19 -0.79 -21.66
CA THR A 458 -11.43 -0.58 -22.42
C THR A 458 -11.35 -1.20 -23.81
N GLY A 459 -10.24 -0.96 -24.54
CA GLY A 459 -10.04 -1.51 -25.89
C GLY A 459 -10.16 -3.03 -25.93
N ILE A 460 -9.59 -3.75 -24.94
CA ILE A 460 -9.68 -5.21 -24.83
C ILE A 460 -11.15 -5.69 -24.86
N LEU A 461 -12.03 -5.02 -24.11
CA LEU A 461 -13.44 -5.41 -24.02
C LEU A 461 -14.25 -4.97 -25.23
N VAL A 462 -14.02 -3.75 -25.72
CA VAL A 462 -14.68 -3.21 -26.91
C VAL A 462 -14.38 -4.10 -28.13
N ASP A 463 -13.12 -4.50 -28.32
CA ASP A 463 -12.73 -5.37 -29.42
C ASP A 463 -13.39 -6.75 -29.30
N HIS A 464 -13.46 -7.32 -28.09
CA HIS A 464 -14.11 -8.62 -27.88
C HIS A 464 -15.62 -8.57 -28.16
N LEU A 465 -16.31 -7.52 -27.70
CA LEU A 465 -17.72 -7.29 -27.99
C LEU A 465 -17.98 -7.14 -29.50
N ARG A 466 -17.10 -6.44 -30.22
CA ARG A 466 -17.21 -6.27 -31.68
C ARG A 466 -16.97 -7.57 -32.45
N LEU A 467 -16.05 -8.42 -31.99
CA LEU A 467 -15.70 -9.67 -32.65
C LEU A 467 -16.75 -10.77 -32.45
N LYS A 468 -17.28 -10.92 -31.23
CA LYS A 468 -18.21 -11.99 -30.88
C LYS A 468 -19.65 -11.50 -30.96
N LYS A 469 -20.49 -12.14 -31.78
CA LYS A 469 -21.85 -11.66 -32.06
C LYS A 469 -22.85 -11.94 -30.94
N GLU A 470 -22.68 -13.05 -30.22
CA GLU A 470 -23.65 -13.52 -29.22
C GLU A 470 -23.02 -13.58 -27.83
N PHE A 471 -23.70 -12.93 -26.88
CA PHE A 471 -23.42 -12.99 -25.45
C PHE A 471 -24.72 -13.30 -24.72
N ASP A 472 -24.62 -14.06 -23.63
CA ASP A 472 -25.74 -14.20 -22.72
C ASP A 472 -25.93 -12.92 -21.88
N SER A 473 -27.13 -12.77 -21.30
CA SER A 473 -27.50 -11.59 -20.51
C SER A 473 -26.55 -11.36 -19.32
N GLU A 474 -26.14 -12.41 -18.61
CA GLU A 474 -25.31 -12.28 -17.41
C GLU A 474 -23.89 -11.80 -17.77
N SER A 475 -23.36 -12.29 -18.89
CA SER A 475 -22.08 -11.83 -19.44
C SER A 475 -22.08 -10.33 -19.73
N LEU A 476 -23.14 -9.81 -20.34
CA LEU A 476 -23.25 -8.37 -20.64
C LEU A 476 -23.34 -7.51 -19.37
N ASP A 477 -24.02 -7.99 -18.32
CA ASP A 477 -24.08 -7.30 -17.02
C ASP A 477 -22.70 -7.21 -16.36
N ARG A 478 -21.90 -8.30 -16.41
CA ARG A 478 -20.55 -8.31 -15.86
C ARG A 478 -19.62 -7.33 -16.59
N VAL A 479 -19.75 -7.19 -17.91
CA VAL A 479 -18.98 -6.19 -18.67
C VAL A 479 -19.45 -4.77 -18.32
N MET A 480 -20.75 -4.56 -18.11
CA MET A 480 -21.31 -3.26 -17.69
C MET A 480 -20.72 -2.78 -16.35
N GLN A 481 -20.44 -3.68 -15.41
CA GLN A 481 -19.79 -3.32 -14.14
C GLN A 481 -18.40 -2.68 -14.32
N ILE A 482 -17.65 -3.06 -15.35
CA ILE A 482 -16.33 -2.46 -15.64
C ILE A 482 -16.49 -1.03 -16.17
N ALA A 483 -17.56 -0.75 -16.92
CA ALA A 483 -17.88 0.62 -17.31
C ALA A 483 -18.17 1.50 -16.08
N PHE A 484 -18.75 0.95 -15.01
CA PHE A 484 -18.95 1.69 -13.76
C PHE A 484 -17.63 1.97 -13.05
N ASP A 485 -16.68 1.04 -13.06
CA ASP A 485 -15.33 1.30 -12.55
C ASP A 485 -14.68 2.49 -13.27
N LEU A 486 -14.86 2.59 -14.60
CA LEU A 486 -14.38 3.73 -15.39
C LEU A 486 -15.06 5.05 -15.00
N GLN A 487 -16.38 5.03 -14.74
CA GLN A 487 -17.10 6.21 -14.26
C GLN A 487 -16.62 6.67 -12.87
N ILE A 488 -16.29 5.73 -11.97
CA ILE A 488 -15.79 6.05 -10.62
C ILE A 488 -14.45 6.79 -10.67
N ILE A 489 -13.61 6.52 -11.68
CA ILE A 489 -12.33 7.20 -11.90
C ILE A 489 -12.43 8.37 -12.89
N ASP A 490 -13.65 8.90 -13.11
CA ASP A 490 -13.95 10.03 -13.99
C ASP A 490 -13.52 9.84 -15.46
N ARG A 491 -13.36 8.59 -15.92
CA ARG A 491 -13.09 8.25 -17.33
C ARG A 491 -14.39 8.03 -18.11
N HIS A 492 -15.20 9.09 -18.14
CA HIS A 492 -16.51 9.06 -18.80
C HIS A 492 -16.41 8.85 -20.31
N ASP A 493 -15.38 9.40 -20.96
CA ASP A 493 -14.99 9.13 -22.34
C ASP A 493 -14.92 7.63 -22.67
N LEU A 494 -14.19 6.87 -21.86
CA LEU A 494 -14.00 5.43 -22.05
C LEU A 494 -15.22 4.62 -21.63
N ALA A 495 -15.91 5.04 -20.58
CA ALA A 495 -17.16 4.41 -20.16
C ALA A 495 -18.21 4.46 -21.28
N LEU A 496 -18.33 5.62 -21.95
CA LEU A 496 -19.22 5.80 -23.10
C LEU A 496 -18.85 4.87 -24.27
N GLU A 497 -17.57 4.75 -24.60
CA GLU A 497 -17.11 3.83 -25.65
C GLU A 497 -17.53 2.38 -25.35
N LEU A 498 -17.36 1.92 -24.11
CA LEU A 498 -17.74 0.57 -23.70
C LEU A 498 -19.27 0.39 -23.69
N PHE A 499 -20.03 1.38 -23.22
CA PHE A 499 -21.50 1.33 -23.29
C PHE A 499 -22.02 1.30 -24.72
N GLU A 500 -21.42 2.04 -25.64
CA GLU A 500 -21.80 2.01 -27.06
C GLU A 500 -21.53 0.65 -27.69
N ALA A 501 -20.42 -0.01 -27.34
CA ALA A 501 -20.15 -1.39 -27.74
C ALA A 501 -21.20 -2.37 -27.18
N LEU A 502 -21.56 -2.24 -25.90
CA LEU A 502 -22.61 -3.06 -25.27
C LEU A 502 -23.98 -2.85 -25.92
N ALA A 503 -24.31 -1.62 -26.33
CA ALA A 503 -25.58 -1.28 -26.94
C ALA A 503 -25.83 -1.96 -28.30
N ALA A 504 -24.78 -2.49 -28.94
CA ALA A 504 -24.86 -3.22 -30.21
C ALA A 504 -25.36 -4.66 -30.06
N HIS A 505 -25.48 -5.18 -28.83
CA HIS A 505 -25.95 -6.54 -28.55
C HIS A 505 -27.44 -6.58 -28.16
N ASP A 506 -27.99 -7.80 -28.14
CA ASP A 506 -29.37 -8.07 -27.74
C ASP A 506 -29.54 -7.95 -26.21
N LEU A 507 -29.68 -6.71 -25.76
CA LEU A 507 -29.98 -6.39 -24.37
C LEU A 507 -31.45 -6.64 -24.04
N THR A 508 -31.71 -7.21 -22.86
CA THR A 508 -33.06 -7.20 -22.28
C THR A 508 -33.55 -5.76 -22.10
N ALA A 509 -34.86 -5.56 -22.03
CA ALA A 509 -35.40 -4.20 -21.82
C ALA A 509 -34.91 -3.56 -20.52
N GLY A 510 -34.68 -4.36 -19.47
CA GLY A 510 -34.10 -3.90 -18.21
C GLY A 510 -32.66 -3.42 -18.38
N GLN A 511 -31.80 -4.24 -18.99
CA GLN A 511 -30.40 -3.89 -19.25
C GLN A 511 -30.28 -2.68 -20.17
N ARG A 512 -31.11 -2.59 -21.23
CA ARG A 512 -31.14 -1.42 -22.12
C ARG A 512 -31.48 -0.15 -21.35
N ARG A 513 -32.42 -0.25 -20.42
CA ARG A 513 -32.84 0.87 -19.58
C ARG A 513 -31.72 1.32 -18.63
N GLU A 514 -31.04 0.35 -18.04
CA GLU A 514 -29.89 0.57 -17.16
C GLU A 514 -28.72 1.21 -17.92
N LEU A 515 -28.33 0.63 -19.05
CA LEU A 515 -27.29 1.16 -19.92
C LEU A 515 -27.56 2.61 -20.34
N LEU A 516 -28.80 2.95 -20.72
CA LEU A 516 -29.16 4.33 -21.05
C LEU A 516 -29.00 5.29 -19.86
N PHE A 517 -29.27 4.83 -18.64
CA PHE A 517 -29.09 5.65 -17.43
C PHE A 517 -27.62 5.96 -17.20
N TRP A 518 -26.76 4.95 -17.30
CA TRP A 518 -25.32 5.10 -17.05
C TRP A 518 -24.58 5.84 -18.18
N MET A 519 -25.00 5.63 -19.43
CA MET A 519 -24.57 6.50 -20.54
C MET A 519 -24.95 7.96 -20.28
N ALA A 520 -26.15 8.22 -19.75
CA ALA A 520 -26.57 9.58 -19.43
C ALA A 520 -25.70 10.21 -18.34
N GLU A 521 -25.34 9.46 -17.32
CA GLU A 521 -24.43 9.92 -16.26
C GLU A 521 -23.04 10.25 -16.81
N SER A 522 -22.50 9.40 -17.69
CA SER A 522 -21.22 9.69 -18.35
C SER A 522 -21.29 10.89 -19.29
N GLN A 523 -22.38 11.06 -20.05
CA GLN A 523 -22.59 12.28 -20.84
C GLN A 523 -22.70 13.54 -19.98
N ALA A 524 -23.29 13.45 -18.77
CA ALA A 524 -23.34 14.55 -17.83
C ALA A 524 -21.95 14.90 -17.30
N GLY A 525 -21.14 13.88 -16.95
CA GLY A 525 -19.76 14.05 -16.52
C GLY A 525 -18.85 14.70 -17.57
N GLU A 526 -19.08 14.40 -18.87
CA GLU A 526 -18.42 15.07 -20.01
C GLU A 526 -18.99 16.48 -20.31
N GLY A 527 -19.98 16.95 -19.54
CA GLY A 527 -20.60 18.27 -19.74
C GLY A 527 -21.66 18.34 -20.84
N HIS A 528 -22.06 17.22 -21.45
CA HIS A 528 -23.10 17.15 -22.49
C HIS A 528 -24.51 17.06 -21.91
N ALA A 529 -24.90 18.11 -21.17
CA ALA A 529 -26.16 18.18 -20.43
C ALA A 529 -27.43 17.82 -21.23
N ALA A 530 -27.54 18.29 -22.49
CA ALA A 530 -28.70 18.00 -23.34
C ALA A 530 -28.81 16.50 -23.68
N LYS A 531 -27.68 15.86 -23.99
CA LYS A 531 -27.62 14.44 -24.36
C LYS A 531 -27.85 13.56 -23.13
N ALA A 532 -27.30 13.94 -21.99
CA ALA A 532 -27.58 13.29 -20.71
C ALA A 532 -29.09 13.32 -20.39
N ALA A 533 -29.73 14.48 -20.49
CA ALA A 533 -31.17 14.63 -20.24
C ALA A 533 -32.02 13.73 -21.17
N GLU A 534 -31.70 13.67 -22.47
CA GLU A 534 -32.40 12.81 -23.44
C GLU A 534 -32.26 11.33 -23.08
N LEU A 535 -31.05 10.87 -22.77
CA LEU A 535 -30.76 9.48 -22.41
C LEU A 535 -31.45 9.08 -21.09
N TYR A 536 -31.44 9.93 -20.07
CA TYR A 536 -32.18 9.70 -18.83
C TYR A 536 -33.69 9.60 -19.07
N LEU A 537 -34.27 10.45 -19.93
CA LEU A 537 -35.69 10.36 -20.30
C LEU A 537 -36.02 9.07 -21.06
N ARG A 538 -35.11 8.58 -21.91
CA ARG A 538 -35.25 7.28 -22.58
C ARG A 538 -35.15 6.13 -21.60
N SER A 539 -34.22 6.19 -20.65
CA SER A 539 -34.15 5.26 -19.52
C SER A 539 -35.42 5.32 -18.66
N ALA A 540 -36.10 6.45 -18.54
CA ALA A 540 -37.31 6.52 -17.76
C ALA A 540 -38.52 5.75 -18.35
N LYS A 541 -38.51 5.41 -19.65
CA LYS A 541 -39.60 4.68 -20.33
C LYS A 541 -39.60 3.21 -19.87
N GLY A 542 -40.59 2.82 -19.06
CA GLY A 542 -40.71 1.46 -18.50
C GLY A 542 -41.52 0.47 -19.34
N GLN A 543 -41.52 -0.81 -18.92
CA GLN A 543 -42.35 -1.89 -19.48
C GLN A 543 -43.79 -1.88 -18.91
N GLY A 544 -44.53 -0.79 -19.13
CA GLY A 544 -45.97 -0.74 -18.82
C GLY A 544 -46.38 -0.21 -17.44
N GLN A 545 -45.45 0.20 -16.57
CA GLN A 545 -45.74 1.07 -15.43
C GLN A 545 -45.00 2.40 -15.59
N GLU A 546 -45.74 3.50 -15.82
CA GLU A 546 -45.14 4.83 -16.05
C GLU A 546 -44.41 5.41 -14.82
N HIS A 547 -44.64 4.85 -13.63
CA HIS A 547 -44.26 5.42 -12.32
C HIS A 547 -43.48 4.46 -11.42
N ASP A 548 -42.72 3.54 -11.99
CA ASP A 548 -41.82 2.72 -11.16
C ASP A 548 -40.66 3.55 -10.57
N SER A 549 -40.05 3.04 -9.49
CA SER A 549 -39.00 3.75 -8.74
C SER A 549 -37.81 4.16 -9.62
N TRP A 550 -37.43 3.32 -10.58
CA TRP A 550 -36.38 3.63 -11.55
C TRP A 550 -36.75 4.80 -12.46
N GLY A 551 -37.95 4.79 -13.04
CA GLY A 551 -38.40 5.83 -13.96
C GLY A 551 -38.57 7.18 -13.28
N LEU A 552 -38.88 7.20 -11.99
CA LEU A 552 -38.88 8.41 -11.18
C LEU A 552 -37.46 8.95 -10.97
N SER A 553 -36.50 8.09 -10.62
CA SER A 553 -35.09 8.46 -10.45
C SER A 553 -34.46 8.97 -11.75
N ALA A 554 -34.70 8.30 -12.88
CA ALA A 554 -34.20 8.69 -14.19
C ALA A 554 -34.74 10.07 -14.63
N ARG A 555 -36.03 10.34 -14.48
CA ARG A 555 -36.60 11.67 -14.78
C ARG A 555 -36.06 12.75 -13.84
N PHE A 556 -35.76 12.41 -12.59
CA PHE A 556 -35.16 13.36 -11.65
C PHE A 556 -33.75 13.75 -12.10
N GLN A 557 -32.93 12.77 -12.52
CA GLN A 557 -31.61 13.05 -13.08
C GLN A 557 -31.68 13.78 -14.42
N ALA A 558 -32.65 13.48 -15.29
CA ALA A 558 -32.89 14.25 -16.50
C ALA A 558 -33.12 15.73 -16.21
N ALA A 559 -33.93 16.04 -15.18
CA ALA A 559 -34.21 17.41 -14.77
C ALA A 559 -32.97 18.10 -14.13
N ASN A 560 -32.12 17.37 -13.41
CA ASN A 560 -30.83 17.88 -12.93
C ASN A 560 -29.93 18.26 -14.12
N ALA A 561 -29.75 17.35 -15.09
CA ALA A 561 -28.95 17.60 -16.28
C ALA A 561 -29.49 18.79 -17.11
N MET A 562 -30.81 18.88 -17.29
CA MET A 562 -31.44 20.05 -17.93
C MET A 562 -31.14 21.36 -17.19
N THR A 563 -31.12 21.34 -15.86
CA THR A 563 -30.80 22.50 -15.03
C THR A 563 -29.35 22.94 -15.25
N GLU A 564 -28.42 21.99 -15.23
CA GLU A 564 -26.99 22.24 -15.47
C GLU A 564 -26.71 22.75 -16.90
N GLY A 565 -27.48 22.27 -17.88
CA GLY A 565 -27.40 22.72 -19.27
C GLY A 565 -28.16 24.00 -19.61
N GLY A 566 -28.78 24.68 -18.63
CA GLY A 566 -29.53 25.92 -18.86
C GLY A 566 -30.95 25.73 -19.44
N PHE A 567 -31.43 24.51 -19.60
CA PHE A 567 -32.79 24.17 -20.09
C PHE A 567 -33.84 24.30 -18.97
N TYR A 568 -33.90 25.46 -18.33
CA TYR A 568 -34.63 25.65 -17.07
C TYR A 568 -36.15 25.43 -17.18
N ASP A 569 -36.76 25.78 -18.33
CA ASP A 569 -38.20 25.61 -18.53
C ASP A 569 -38.59 24.13 -18.64
N ASP A 570 -37.76 23.33 -19.31
CA ASP A 570 -37.91 21.87 -19.43
C ASP A 570 -37.65 21.17 -18.09
N ALA A 571 -36.61 21.59 -17.36
CA ALA A 571 -36.32 21.11 -16.02
C ALA A 571 -37.51 21.36 -15.07
N ARG A 572 -38.06 22.58 -15.08
CA ARG A 572 -39.23 22.96 -14.27
C ARG A 572 -40.45 22.12 -14.60
N MET A 573 -40.73 21.88 -15.88
CA MET A 573 -41.84 21.02 -16.30
C MET A 573 -41.65 19.58 -15.77
N THR A 574 -40.43 19.05 -15.88
CA THR A 574 -40.11 17.68 -15.47
C THR A 574 -40.19 17.50 -13.95
N TYR A 575 -39.60 18.39 -13.15
CA TYR A 575 -39.74 18.38 -11.69
C TYR A 575 -41.19 18.55 -11.22
N SER A 576 -41.96 19.43 -11.88
CA SER A 576 -43.37 19.65 -11.51
C SER A 576 -44.22 18.39 -11.75
N ARG A 577 -43.94 17.63 -12.81
CA ARG A 577 -44.58 16.33 -13.06
C ARG A 577 -44.14 15.30 -12.02
N LEU A 578 -42.84 15.24 -11.70
CA LEU A 578 -42.31 14.33 -10.67
C LEU A 578 -42.92 14.57 -9.28
N LEU A 579 -43.09 15.84 -8.89
CA LEU A 579 -43.67 16.20 -7.60
C LEU A 579 -45.12 15.71 -7.44
N ARG A 580 -45.88 15.64 -8.55
CA ARG A 580 -47.27 15.15 -8.53
C ARG A 580 -47.36 13.65 -8.30
N VAL A 581 -46.41 12.88 -8.84
CA VAL A 581 -46.44 11.41 -8.84
C VAL A 581 -45.56 10.78 -7.75
N THR A 582 -44.72 11.57 -7.07
CA THR A 582 -43.85 11.07 -5.98
C THR A 582 -44.61 11.06 -4.65
N GLU A 583 -44.74 9.88 -4.05
CA GLU A 583 -45.42 9.70 -2.74
C GLU A 583 -44.48 9.92 -1.55
N ASN A 584 -43.18 9.63 -1.69
CA ASN A 584 -42.21 9.75 -0.60
C ASN A 584 -41.95 11.22 -0.23
N GLU A 585 -42.29 11.61 1.00
CA GLU A 585 -42.21 13.00 1.48
C GLU A 585 -40.81 13.61 1.41
N LYS A 586 -39.76 12.83 1.73
CA LYS A 586 -38.36 13.28 1.65
C LYS A 586 -37.96 13.61 0.20
N ARG A 587 -38.38 12.77 -0.76
CA ARG A 587 -38.14 13.03 -2.19
C ARG A 587 -38.95 14.22 -2.70
N ARG A 588 -40.21 14.39 -2.25
CA ARG A 588 -41.03 15.57 -2.58
C ARG A 588 -40.37 16.87 -2.11
N LEU A 589 -39.82 16.88 -0.88
CA LEU A 589 -39.07 18.02 -0.35
C LEU A 589 -37.85 18.35 -1.21
N GLN A 590 -37.06 17.34 -1.60
CA GLN A 590 -35.88 17.51 -2.46
C GLN A 590 -36.26 18.09 -3.84
N ILE A 591 -37.33 17.60 -4.46
CA ILE A 591 -37.85 18.14 -5.73
C ILE A 591 -38.32 19.59 -5.55
N GLY A 592 -39.00 19.90 -4.44
CA GLY A 592 -39.42 21.26 -4.10
C GLY A 592 -38.24 22.24 -3.97
N GLN A 593 -37.16 21.81 -3.32
CA GLN A 593 -35.91 22.59 -3.22
C GLN A 593 -35.29 22.86 -4.60
N ARG A 594 -35.21 21.85 -5.48
CA ARG A 594 -34.70 22.02 -6.85
C ARG A 594 -35.54 23.00 -7.68
N LEU A 595 -36.88 22.97 -7.55
CA LEU A 595 -37.78 23.93 -8.20
C LEU A 595 -37.55 25.37 -7.71
N GLN A 596 -37.23 25.56 -6.43
CA GLN A 596 -36.87 26.87 -5.89
C GLN A 596 -35.51 27.34 -6.40
N GLN A 597 -34.52 26.45 -6.43
CA GLN A 597 -33.19 26.72 -6.98
C GLN A 597 -33.27 27.17 -8.44
N LEU A 598 -34.09 26.52 -9.27
CA LEU A 598 -34.32 26.89 -10.66
C LEU A 598 -34.80 28.34 -10.83
N LYS A 599 -35.71 28.82 -9.98
CA LYS A 599 -36.19 30.20 -10.03
C LYS A 599 -35.06 31.21 -9.75
N LEU A 600 -34.15 30.86 -8.85
CA LEU A 600 -32.99 31.71 -8.53
C LEU A 600 -32.00 31.73 -9.70
N LEU A 601 -31.67 30.56 -10.27
CA LEU A 601 -30.77 30.46 -11.43
C LEU A 601 -31.33 31.24 -12.64
N GLN A 602 -32.62 31.07 -12.96
CA GLN A 602 -33.30 31.83 -14.02
C GLN A 602 -33.27 33.35 -13.82
N ALA A 603 -33.22 33.84 -12.57
CA ALA A 603 -33.17 35.26 -12.27
C ALA A 603 -31.75 35.83 -12.40
N VAL A 604 -30.72 35.00 -12.16
CA VAL A 604 -29.31 35.37 -12.32
C VAL A 604 -28.90 35.37 -13.79
N ASP A 605 -29.32 34.37 -14.57
CA ASP A 605 -28.94 34.19 -15.98
C ASP A 605 -29.63 35.18 -16.94
N LYS A 606 -30.65 35.90 -16.46
CA LYS A 606 -31.36 36.96 -17.21
C LYS A 606 -30.72 38.35 -17.03
N ARG A 607 -29.62 38.45 -16.29
CA ARG A 607 -28.79 39.66 -16.16
C ARG A 607 -27.57 39.50 -17.04
#